data_AF-A0A923DZC9-F1
#
_entry.id   AF-A0A923DZC9-F1
#
_cell.length_a   1.000
_cell.length_b   1.000
_cell.length_c   1.000
_cell.angle_alpha   90.00
_cell.angle_beta   90.00
_cell.angle_gamma   90.00
#
_symmetry.space_group_name_H-M   'P 1'
#
loop_
_entity.id
_entity.type
_entity.pdbx_description
1 polymer ?
#
loop_
_entity_poly.entity_id
_entity_poly.type
_entity_poly.pdbx_seq_one_letter_code
_entity_poly.pdbx_strand_id
1 'polypeptide(L)'
;MPAPAAPIISKWIDYFQCEFKISKNRTTKLGDYRHPFKDKGHKISVNNDLNPYAFLVTTVHEFAHLLTWNDHKNKAKPHGAEWKHNFKRMMNPFFELQVFPTDIHHTIINYLNNPAASSCTDLRLARALKKYDTHLSTSRIEELPLHTVFTLKDGRKFTKGERIRKRYRCVCLDNGNTYLFNPLAEVLLATGT
;
A
#
# COMPACT_ATOMS: atom_id res chain seq x y z
N MET A 1 -13.38 3.49 -0.69
CA MET A 1 -13.50 2.35 0.25
C MET A 1 -14.86 1.68 0.09
N PRO A 2 -15.07 0.43 0.56
CA PRO A 2 -16.41 -0.17 0.60
C PRO A 2 -17.38 0.72 1.37
N ALA A 3 -18.59 0.96 0.84
CA ALA A 3 -19.54 1.89 1.44
C ALA A 3 -19.89 1.57 2.91
N PRO A 4 -20.07 0.29 3.33
CA PRO A 4 -20.37 -0.03 4.73
C PRO A 4 -19.23 0.31 5.71
N ALA A 5 -18.00 0.49 5.24
CA ALA A 5 -16.87 0.87 6.10
C ALA A 5 -16.84 2.37 6.44
N ALA A 6 -17.45 3.22 5.59
CA ALA A 6 -17.34 4.67 5.72
C ALA A 6 -17.90 5.23 7.05
N PRO A 7 -19.03 4.75 7.61
CA PRO A 7 -19.53 5.23 8.89
C PRO A 7 -18.57 4.98 10.06
N ILE A 8 -17.83 3.86 10.06
CA ILE A 8 -16.83 3.57 11.09
C ILE A 8 -15.66 4.54 10.99
N ILE A 9 -15.16 4.76 9.77
CA ILE A 9 -14.07 5.71 9.54
C ILE A 9 -14.49 7.13 9.94
N SER A 10 -15.71 7.56 9.60
CA SER A 10 -16.24 8.87 10.02
C SER A 10 -16.24 9.01 11.54
N LYS A 11 -16.75 8.01 12.26
CA LYS A 11 -16.75 8.01 13.73
C LYS A 11 -15.34 8.10 14.31
N TRP A 12 -14.33 7.49 13.68
CA TRP A 12 -12.94 7.61 14.12
C TRP A 12 -12.36 9.00 13.86
N ILE A 13 -12.68 9.61 12.71
CA ILE A 13 -12.28 10.99 12.40
C ILE A 13 -12.80 11.93 13.49
N ASP A 14 -14.08 11.79 13.84
CA ASP A 14 -14.73 12.60 14.88
C ASP A 14 -14.16 12.27 16.27
N TYR A 15 -14.06 11.00 16.63
CA TYR A 15 -13.57 10.60 17.95
C TYR A 15 -12.13 11.06 18.22
N PHE A 16 -11.24 10.91 17.24
CA PHE A 16 -9.83 11.28 17.38
C PHE A 16 -9.55 12.74 17.04
N GLN A 17 -10.56 13.51 16.59
CA GLN A 17 -10.42 14.89 16.13
C GLN A 17 -9.25 15.02 15.13
N CYS A 18 -9.25 14.14 14.12
CA CYS A 18 -8.18 14.03 13.15
C CYS A 18 -8.54 14.76 11.85
N GLU A 19 -7.61 15.57 11.32
CA GLU A 19 -7.71 16.08 9.96
C GLU A 19 -7.45 14.92 8.97
N PHE A 20 -8.50 14.40 8.36
CA PHE A 20 -8.41 13.36 7.35
C PHE A 20 -8.51 13.94 5.94
N LYS A 21 -7.48 13.72 5.12
CA LYS A 21 -7.39 14.27 3.77
C LYS A 21 -7.24 13.19 2.70
N ILE A 22 -8.12 13.24 1.71
CA ILE A 22 -7.90 12.53 0.44
C ILE A 22 -6.94 13.38 -0.39
N SER A 23 -5.75 12.84 -0.68
CA SER A 23 -4.69 13.55 -1.38
C SER A 23 -4.52 13.08 -2.82
N LYS A 24 -3.94 13.95 -3.66
CA LYS A 24 -3.46 13.57 -5.00
C LYS A 24 -2.51 12.38 -4.90
N ASN A 25 -2.49 11.55 -5.94
CA ASN A 25 -1.59 10.40 -6.05
C ASN A 25 -0.12 10.78 -5.79
N ARG A 26 0.52 10.02 -4.91
CA ARG A 26 1.97 10.03 -4.67
C ARG A 26 2.51 8.63 -4.93
N THR A 27 3.57 8.55 -5.72
CA THR A 27 4.24 7.28 -6.04
C THR A 27 5.02 6.69 -4.87
N THR A 28 5.50 7.52 -3.94
CA THR A 28 6.39 7.10 -2.85
C THR A 28 5.66 6.56 -1.61
N LYS A 29 4.38 6.92 -1.42
CA LYS A 29 3.55 6.44 -0.29
C LYS A 29 2.06 6.53 -0.60
N LEU A 30 1.32 5.52 -0.14
CA LEU A 30 -0.13 5.44 -0.31
C LEU A 30 -0.90 6.22 0.76
N GLY A 31 -0.31 6.33 1.96
CA GLY A 31 -0.86 7.03 3.12
C GLY A 31 0.24 7.74 3.92
N ASP A 32 -0.15 8.64 4.82
CA ASP A 32 0.75 9.34 5.74
C ASP A 32 -0.02 9.77 6.99
N TYR A 33 0.45 9.34 8.17
CA TYR A 33 0.05 9.87 9.46
C TYR A 33 1.08 10.88 9.99
N ARG A 34 0.59 11.96 10.59
CA ARG A 34 1.40 12.93 11.36
C ARG A 34 0.79 13.14 12.72
N HIS A 35 1.64 13.03 13.73
CA HIS A 35 1.25 13.27 15.12
C HIS A 35 1.03 14.77 15.40
N PRO A 36 0.33 15.11 16.51
CA PRO A 36 0.10 16.49 16.91
C PRO A 36 1.42 17.24 17.13
N PHE A 37 1.49 18.48 16.68
CA PHE A 37 2.66 19.36 16.82
C PHE A 37 2.27 20.84 16.67
N LYS A 38 2.76 21.71 17.58
CA LYS A 38 2.53 23.17 17.58
C LYS A 38 1.07 23.53 17.27
N ASP A 39 0.18 23.12 18.17
CA ASP A 39 -1.28 23.36 18.13
C ASP A 39 -2.03 22.75 16.95
N LYS A 40 -1.38 21.94 16.13
CA LYS A 40 -2.03 21.13 15.10
C LYS A 40 -2.31 19.74 15.68
N GLY A 41 -3.55 19.29 15.54
CA GLY A 41 -3.97 17.94 15.91
C GLY A 41 -3.42 16.85 14.98
N HIS A 42 -3.98 15.65 15.11
CA HIS A 42 -3.62 14.52 14.26
C HIS A 42 -3.96 14.79 12.80
N LYS A 43 -3.10 14.33 11.88
CA LYS A 43 -3.37 14.41 10.44
C LYS A 43 -3.16 13.06 9.79
N ILE A 44 -4.09 12.67 8.94
CA ILE A 44 -3.98 11.48 8.08
C ILE A 44 -4.24 11.93 6.65
N SER A 45 -3.44 11.42 5.72
CA SER A 45 -3.74 11.54 4.29
C SER A 45 -3.66 10.20 3.58
N VAL A 46 -4.54 9.98 2.61
CA VAL A 46 -4.58 8.76 1.79
C VAL A 46 -4.74 9.14 0.32
N ASN A 47 -4.02 8.46 -0.58
CA ASN A 47 -4.10 8.71 -2.01
C ASN A 47 -5.51 8.42 -2.57
N ASN A 48 -5.95 9.23 -3.53
CA ASN A 48 -7.28 9.17 -4.11
C ASN A 48 -7.49 8.10 -5.20
N ASP A 49 -6.40 7.54 -5.72
CA ASP A 49 -6.40 6.60 -6.84
C ASP A 49 -6.38 5.12 -6.41
N LEU A 50 -6.49 4.85 -5.10
CA LEU A 50 -6.56 3.49 -4.58
C LEU A 50 -7.92 2.87 -4.85
N ASN A 51 -7.93 1.59 -5.24
CA ASN A 51 -9.17 0.82 -5.24
C ASN A 51 -9.80 0.77 -3.84
N PRO A 52 -11.11 0.46 -3.71
CA PRO A 52 -11.83 0.53 -2.45
C PRO A 52 -11.15 -0.21 -1.29
N TYR A 53 -10.63 -1.41 -1.53
CA TYR A 53 -10.03 -2.24 -0.49
C TYR A 53 -8.64 -1.73 -0.09
N ALA A 54 -7.82 -1.33 -1.06
CA ALA A 54 -6.52 -0.73 -0.79
C ALA A 54 -6.67 0.57 0.01
N PHE A 55 -7.65 1.40 -0.35
CA PHE A 55 -7.96 2.62 0.39
C PHE A 55 -8.30 2.33 1.85
N LEU A 56 -9.16 1.34 2.12
CA LEU A 56 -9.58 1.00 3.47
C LEU A 56 -8.39 0.48 4.29
N VAL A 57 -7.61 -0.47 3.76
CA VAL A 57 -6.45 -1.04 4.46
C VAL A 57 -5.42 0.05 4.78
N THR A 58 -5.11 0.93 3.83
CA THR A 58 -4.21 2.07 4.06
C THR A 58 -4.78 3.05 5.09
N THR A 59 -6.09 3.33 5.05
CA THR A 59 -6.74 4.18 6.05
C THR A 59 -6.59 3.62 7.46
N VAL A 60 -6.87 2.33 7.65
CA VAL A 60 -6.73 1.66 8.96
C VAL A 60 -5.28 1.62 9.42
N HIS A 61 -4.32 1.47 8.48
CA HIS A 61 -2.88 1.53 8.78
C HIS A 61 -2.49 2.87 9.42
N GLU A 62 -2.92 3.99 8.82
CA GLU A 62 -2.62 5.32 9.34
C GLU A 62 -3.35 5.59 10.67
N PHE A 63 -4.59 5.13 10.82
CA PHE A 63 -5.30 5.21 12.11
C PHE A 63 -4.64 4.37 13.20
N ALA A 64 -4.04 3.23 12.87
CA ALA A 64 -3.27 2.46 13.83
C ALA A 64 -2.01 3.20 14.30
N HIS A 65 -1.36 3.97 13.43
CA HIS A 65 -0.29 4.88 13.85
C HIS A 65 -0.80 5.96 14.79
N LEU A 66 -1.96 6.56 14.49
CA LEU A 66 -2.61 7.53 15.36
C LEU A 66 -2.89 6.95 16.75
N LEU A 67 -3.56 5.80 16.81
CA LEU A 67 -3.91 5.16 18.09
C LEU A 67 -2.67 4.80 18.90
N THR A 68 -1.64 4.28 18.23
CA THR A 68 -0.35 3.96 18.88
C THR A 68 0.34 5.20 19.44
N TRP A 69 0.25 6.35 18.76
CA TRP A 69 0.74 7.61 19.31
C TRP A 69 -0.05 8.04 20.54
N ASN A 70 -1.37 7.85 20.56
CA ASN A 70 -2.17 8.20 21.73
C ASN A 70 -1.84 7.34 22.94
N ASP A 71 -1.67 6.03 22.73
CA ASP A 71 -1.37 5.08 23.79
C ASP A 71 0.09 5.17 24.28
N HIS A 72 1.05 5.40 23.38
CA HIS A 72 2.48 5.22 23.67
C HIS A 72 3.38 6.40 23.29
N LYS A 73 2.86 7.41 22.59
CA LYS A 73 3.63 8.56 22.08
C LYS A 73 4.87 8.11 21.29
N ASN A 74 6.02 8.71 21.56
CA ASN A 74 7.31 8.41 20.92
C ASN A 74 8.03 7.19 21.50
N LYS A 75 7.42 6.42 22.40
CA LYS A 75 8.05 5.24 23.02
C LYS A 75 7.90 3.98 22.15
N ALA A 76 6.87 3.91 21.31
CA ALA A 76 6.64 2.78 20.43
C ALA A 76 7.56 2.84 19.21
N LYS A 77 8.12 1.68 18.82
CA LYS A 77 8.87 1.57 17.57
C LYS A 77 7.90 1.66 16.38
N PRO A 78 8.30 2.26 15.25
CA PRO A 78 7.52 2.20 14.01
C PRO A 78 7.21 0.75 13.67
N HIS A 79 5.91 0.45 13.50
CA HIS A 79 5.41 -0.90 13.21
C HIS A 79 5.88 -1.96 14.22
N GLY A 80 6.12 -1.55 15.47
CA GLY A 80 6.45 -2.40 16.62
C GLY A 80 5.25 -3.19 17.14
N ALA A 81 5.42 -3.91 18.25
CA ALA A 81 4.39 -4.78 18.81
C ALA A 81 3.09 -4.02 19.13
N GLU A 82 3.21 -2.81 19.66
CA GLU A 82 2.11 -1.91 20.01
C GLU A 82 1.30 -1.52 18.76
N TRP A 83 1.99 -1.10 17.70
CA TRP A 83 1.34 -0.77 16.44
C TRP A 83 0.69 -1.98 15.80
N LYS A 84 1.34 -3.15 15.79
CA LYS A 84 0.78 -4.39 15.25
C LYS A 84 -0.50 -4.80 15.98
N HIS A 85 -0.48 -4.70 17.31
CA HIS A 85 -1.66 -4.96 18.14
C HIS A 85 -2.79 -4.00 17.80
N ASN A 86 -2.51 -2.69 17.74
CA ASN A 86 -3.49 -1.67 17.40
C ASN A 86 -4.05 -1.84 15.99
N PHE A 87 -3.21 -2.14 15.00
CA PHE A 87 -3.64 -2.38 13.63
C PHE A 87 -4.57 -3.59 13.52
N LYS A 88 -4.25 -4.70 14.21
CA LYS A 88 -5.13 -5.88 14.28
C LYS A 88 -6.47 -5.56 14.94
N ARG A 89 -6.44 -4.85 16.08
CA ARG A 89 -7.64 -4.41 16.81
C ARG A 89 -8.54 -3.54 15.95
N MET A 90 -7.96 -2.55 15.25
CA MET A 90 -8.71 -1.62 14.41
C MET A 90 -9.24 -2.26 13.13
N MET A 91 -8.64 -3.34 12.61
CA MET A 91 -9.20 -4.03 11.45
C MET A 91 -10.47 -4.83 11.77
N ASN A 92 -10.65 -5.25 13.03
CA ASN A 92 -11.69 -6.19 13.44
C ASN A 92 -13.13 -5.78 13.04
N PRO A 93 -13.57 -4.52 13.22
CA PRO A 93 -14.93 -4.12 12.83
C PRO A 93 -15.22 -4.31 11.33
N PHE A 94 -14.19 -4.22 10.47
CA PHE A 94 -14.36 -4.44 9.02
C PHE A 94 -14.45 -5.92 8.65
N PHE A 95 -13.86 -6.81 9.45
CA PHE A 95 -14.07 -8.24 9.30
C PHE A 95 -15.48 -8.65 9.72
N GLU A 96 -15.98 -8.10 10.84
CA GLU A 96 -17.35 -8.32 11.32
C GLU A 96 -18.39 -7.83 10.31
N LEU A 97 -18.14 -6.69 9.66
CA LEU A 97 -18.98 -6.17 8.58
C LEU A 97 -18.84 -6.93 7.25
N GLN A 98 -17.91 -7.89 7.13
CA GLN A 98 -17.66 -8.67 5.92
C GLN A 98 -17.45 -7.82 4.66
N VAL A 99 -16.79 -6.67 4.79
CA VAL A 99 -16.62 -5.72 3.67
C VAL A 99 -15.56 -6.15 2.65
N PHE A 100 -14.78 -7.18 2.96
CA PHE A 100 -13.70 -7.67 2.10
C PHE A 100 -14.15 -8.93 1.33
N PRO A 101 -13.86 -9.01 0.02
CA PRO A 101 -13.92 -10.26 -0.72
C PRO A 101 -13.08 -11.34 -0.06
N THR A 102 -13.43 -12.61 -0.28
CA THR A 102 -12.81 -13.76 0.39
C THR A 102 -11.28 -13.81 0.24
N ASP A 103 -10.74 -13.52 -0.95
CA ASP A 103 -9.29 -13.56 -1.17
C ASP A 103 -8.56 -12.40 -0.47
N ILE A 104 -9.14 -11.20 -0.46
CA ILE A 104 -8.65 -10.06 0.33
C ILE A 104 -8.72 -10.36 1.83
N HIS A 105 -9.86 -10.87 2.31
CA HIS A 105 -10.08 -11.20 3.72
C HIS A 105 -8.99 -12.15 4.23
N HIS A 106 -8.80 -13.30 3.57
CA HIS A 106 -7.78 -14.27 3.95
C HIS A 106 -6.37 -13.69 3.89
N THR A 107 -6.09 -12.85 2.89
CA THR A 107 -4.76 -12.23 2.74
C THR A 107 -4.49 -11.23 3.85
N ILE A 108 -5.47 -10.43 4.28
CA ILE A 108 -5.32 -9.49 5.40
C ILE A 108 -5.12 -10.25 6.71
N ILE A 109 -5.89 -11.32 6.99
CA ILE A 109 -5.70 -12.13 8.20
C ILE A 109 -4.24 -12.62 8.29
N ASN A 110 -3.72 -13.18 7.20
CA ASN A 110 -2.35 -13.66 7.16
C ASN A 110 -1.33 -12.53 7.35
N TYR A 111 -1.58 -11.36 6.74
CA TYR A 111 -0.73 -10.17 6.91
C TYR A 111 -0.72 -9.66 8.35
N LEU A 112 -1.87 -9.65 9.03
CA LEU A 112 -2.01 -9.19 10.42
C LEU A 112 -1.25 -10.04 11.45
N ASN A 113 -0.83 -11.26 11.11
CA ASN A 113 0.03 -12.07 11.98
C ASN A 113 1.44 -11.46 12.12
N ASN A 114 1.95 -10.81 11.07
CA ASN A 114 3.21 -10.07 11.14
C ASN A 114 3.24 -8.95 10.09
N PRO A 115 2.52 -7.85 10.31
CA PRO A 115 2.34 -6.84 9.27
C PRO A 115 3.64 -6.06 9.08
N ALA A 116 4.08 -5.99 7.82
CA ALA A 116 5.21 -5.19 7.40
C ALA A 116 4.88 -3.69 7.44
N ALA A 117 5.92 -2.84 7.42
CA ALA A 117 5.80 -1.38 7.54
C ALA A 117 4.92 -0.69 6.48
N SER A 118 4.61 -1.35 5.37
CA SER A 118 3.67 -0.86 4.36
C SER A 118 2.95 -2.03 3.71
N SER A 119 1.66 -1.87 3.39
CA SER A 119 0.91 -2.84 2.59
C SER A 119 1.57 -3.13 1.24
N CYS A 120 2.31 -2.17 0.68
CA CYS A 120 3.09 -2.33 -0.56
C CYS A 120 4.33 -3.24 -0.42
N THR A 121 4.83 -3.42 0.81
CA THR A 121 6.03 -4.24 1.06
C THR A 121 5.70 -5.72 1.25
N ASP A 122 4.49 -6.03 1.69
CA ASP A 122 4.00 -7.41 1.63
C ASP A 122 3.48 -7.69 0.22
N LEU A 123 4.28 -8.41 -0.57
CA LEU A 123 3.94 -8.74 -1.95
C LEU A 123 2.65 -9.56 -2.07
N ARG A 124 2.25 -10.33 -1.04
CA ARG A 124 1.03 -11.14 -1.10
C ARG A 124 -0.20 -10.23 -0.98
N LEU A 125 -0.22 -9.36 0.03
CA LEU A 125 -1.29 -8.39 0.21
C LEU A 125 -1.35 -7.39 -0.96
N ALA A 126 -0.22 -6.84 -1.36
CA ALA A 126 -0.16 -5.92 -2.49
C ALA A 126 -0.68 -6.57 -3.79
N ARG A 127 -0.33 -7.83 -4.05
CA ARG A 127 -0.82 -8.57 -5.22
C ARG A 127 -2.33 -8.81 -5.15
N ALA A 128 -2.85 -9.21 -3.99
CA ALA A 128 -4.28 -9.44 -3.80
C ALA A 128 -5.08 -8.15 -4.02
N LEU A 129 -4.66 -7.05 -3.39
CA LEU A 129 -5.30 -5.73 -3.54
C LEU A 129 -5.25 -5.22 -4.98
N LYS A 130 -4.13 -5.39 -5.70
CA LYS A 130 -3.98 -4.95 -7.10
C LYS A 130 -4.94 -5.63 -8.08
N LYS A 131 -5.49 -6.81 -7.76
CA LYS A 131 -6.52 -7.46 -8.61
C LYS A 131 -7.80 -6.64 -8.75
N TYR A 132 -8.01 -5.69 -7.84
CA TYR A 132 -9.20 -4.84 -7.79
C TYR A 132 -8.95 -3.45 -8.39
N ASP A 133 -7.79 -3.21 -9.00
CA ASP A 133 -7.54 -1.98 -9.74
C ASP A 133 -8.32 -2.03 -11.08
N THR A 134 -9.19 -1.04 -11.30
CA THR A 134 -9.86 -0.85 -12.59
C THR A 134 -8.90 -0.12 -13.53
N HIS A 135 -8.64 -0.66 -14.72
CA HIS A 135 -7.71 -0.16 -15.75
C HIS A 135 -6.24 -0.57 -15.60
N LEU A 136 -5.90 -1.78 -16.06
CA LEU A 136 -4.51 -2.18 -16.29
C LEU A 136 -4.20 -2.07 -17.79
N SER A 137 -3.81 -0.88 -18.25
CA SER A 137 -3.14 -0.72 -19.55
C SER A 137 -1.63 -1.01 -19.47
N THR A 138 -1.18 -1.49 -18.30
CA THR A 138 0.21 -1.83 -17.98
C THR A 138 0.31 -3.29 -17.55
N SER A 139 1.44 -3.91 -17.83
CA SER A 139 1.78 -5.25 -17.30
C SER A 139 2.64 -5.10 -16.05
N ARG A 140 2.71 -6.15 -15.23
CA ARG A 140 3.64 -6.21 -14.09
C ARG A 140 4.94 -6.88 -14.52
N ILE A 141 6.07 -6.40 -13.99
CA ILE A 141 7.39 -7.01 -14.26
C ILE A 141 7.36 -8.53 -14.04
N GLU A 142 6.70 -9.03 -12.99
CA GLU A 142 6.66 -10.46 -12.69
C GLU A 142 5.97 -11.31 -13.76
N GLU A 143 5.08 -10.72 -14.57
CA GLU A 143 4.31 -11.39 -15.62
C GLU A 143 5.09 -11.52 -16.93
N LEU A 144 6.12 -10.68 -17.13
CA LEU A 144 6.89 -10.69 -18.37
C LEU A 144 7.82 -11.92 -18.46
N PRO A 145 8.05 -12.50 -19.64
CA PRO A 145 9.14 -13.46 -19.83
C PRO A 145 10.52 -12.87 -19.52
N LEU A 146 11.52 -13.73 -19.27
CA LEU A 146 12.92 -13.28 -19.20
C LEU A 146 13.36 -12.70 -20.55
N HIS A 147 14.27 -11.73 -20.50
CA HIS A 147 14.81 -11.01 -21.66
C HIS A 147 13.79 -10.14 -22.42
N THR A 148 12.54 -10.05 -21.97
CA THR A 148 11.57 -9.11 -22.52
C THR A 148 12.01 -7.66 -22.29
N VAL A 149 11.93 -6.85 -23.35
CA VAL A 149 12.13 -5.40 -23.29
C VAL A 149 10.83 -4.71 -22.89
N PHE A 150 10.92 -3.80 -21.93
CA PHE A 150 9.79 -3.02 -21.45
C PHE A 150 10.19 -1.56 -21.23
N THR A 151 9.19 -0.69 -21.13
CA THR A 151 9.35 0.75 -20.99
C THR A 151 8.66 1.24 -19.73
N LEU A 152 9.28 2.18 -19.02
CA LEU A 152 8.65 2.90 -17.91
C LEU A 152 7.84 4.08 -18.42
N LYS A 153 6.95 4.63 -17.59
CA LYS A 153 6.14 5.81 -17.95
C LYS A 153 7.00 7.05 -18.30
N ASP A 154 8.26 7.08 -17.87
CA ASP A 154 9.23 8.14 -18.19
C ASP A 154 9.99 7.92 -19.51
N GLY A 155 9.69 6.83 -20.24
CA GLY A 155 10.29 6.51 -21.54
C GLY A 155 11.55 5.65 -21.49
N ARG A 156 12.17 5.46 -20.32
CA ARG A 156 13.37 4.61 -20.20
C ARG A 156 13.05 3.15 -20.52
N LYS A 157 13.93 2.51 -21.29
CA LYS A 157 13.80 1.11 -21.72
C LYS A 157 14.70 0.18 -20.93
N PHE A 158 14.19 -0.99 -20.61
CA PHE A 158 14.89 -1.99 -19.82
C PHE A 158 14.66 -3.39 -20.35
N THR A 159 15.64 -4.26 -20.16
CA THR A 159 15.51 -5.70 -20.40
C THR A 159 15.32 -6.43 -19.07
N LYS A 160 14.27 -7.24 -18.95
CA LYS A 160 14.04 -8.07 -17.76
C LYS A 160 15.10 -9.17 -17.67
N GLY A 161 15.76 -9.27 -16.52
CA GLY A 161 16.65 -10.37 -16.16
C GLY A 161 16.10 -11.18 -14.99
N GLU A 162 17.00 -11.92 -14.35
CA GLU A 162 16.67 -12.90 -13.31
C GLU A 162 16.06 -12.28 -12.05
N ARG A 163 15.33 -13.11 -11.31
CA ARG A 163 14.82 -12.76 -10.00
C ARG A 163 15.91 -12.94 -8.94
N ILE A 164 16.22 -11.89 -8.20
CA ILE A 164 17.14 -11.90 -7.06
C ILE A 164 16.34 -11.66 -5.78
N ARG A 165 16.28 -12.70 -4.94
CA ARG A 165 15.44 -12.73 -3.73
C ARG A 165 13.97 -12.41 -4.08
N LYS A 166 13.54 -11.16 -3.83
CA LYS A 166 12.18 -10.67 -4.07
C LYS A 166 12.06 -9.66 -5.21
N ARG A 167 13.16 -9.30 -5.89
CA ARG A 167 13.16 -8.28 -6.95
C ARG A 167 13.69 -8.85 -8.26
N TYR A 168 13.39 -8.20 -9.38
CA TYR A 168 13.94 -8.57 -10.68
C TYR A 168 15.12 -7.66 -11.02
N ARG A 169 16.22 -8.26 -11.45
CA ARG A 169 17.35 -7.53 -12.00
C ARG A 169 17.00 -7.14 -13.43
N CYS A 170 17.04 -5.86 -13.77
CA CYS A 170 16.78 -5.39 -15.13
C CYS A 170 17.89 -4.43 -15.55
N VAL A 171 18.30 -4.51 -16.82
CA VAL A 171 19.37 -3.68 -17.38
C VAL A 171 18.73 -2.55 -18.18
N CYS A 172 19.14 -1.32 -17.90
CA CYS A 172 18.72 -0.13 -18.65
C CYS A 172 19.43 -0.10 -20.00
N LEU A 173 18.67 -0.01 -21.08
CA LEU A 173 19.22 -0.03 -22.44
C LEU A 173 19.93 1.27 -22.81
N ASP A 174 19.61 2.38 -22.13
CA ASP A 174 20.20 3.69 -22.42
C ASP A 174 21.64 3.83 -21.90
N ASN A 175 22.00 3.09 -20.85
CA ASN A 175 23.29 3.27 -20.16
C ASN A 175 23.95 1.97 -19.65
N GLY A 176 23.34 0.80 -19.86
CA GLY A 176 23.87 -0.49 -19.41
C GLY A 176 23.79 -0.75 -17.89
N ASN A 177 23.28 0.20 -17.10
CA ASN A 177 23.23 0.05 -15.65
C ASN A 177 22.16 -0.95 -15.21
N THR A 178 22.42 -1.65 -14.11
CA THR A 178 21.51 -2.63 -13.53
C THR A 178 20.64 -2.01 -12.43
N TYR A 179 19.33 -2.28 -12.49
CA TYR A 179 18.33 -1.80 -11.53
C TYR A 179 17.53 -2.98 -10.96
N LEU A 180 17.00 -2.81 -9.75
CA LEU A 180 16.18 -3.83 -9.07
C LEU A 180 14.72 -3.40 -9.02
N PHE A 181 13.88 -4.11 -9.75
CA PHE A 181 12.45 -3.82 -9.86
C PHE A 181 11.62 -4.63 -8.85
N ASN A 182 10.62 -3.98 -8.25
CA ASN A 182 9.57 -4.66 -7.50
C ASN A 182 8.79 -5.58 -8.47
N PRO A 183 8.45 -6.83 -8.11
CA PRO A 183 7.64 -7.72 -8.94
C PRO A 183 6.33 -7.10 -9.45
N LEU A 184 5.71 -6.25 -8.63
CA LEU A 184 4.44 -5.57 -8.93
C LEU A 184 4.63 -4.21 -9.61
N ALA A 185 5.86 -3.85 -10.01
CA ALA A 185 6.10 -2.63 -10.76
C ALA A 185 5.37 -2.69 -12.11
N GLU A 186 4.61 -1.63 -12.41
CA GLU A 186 3.89 -1.46 -13.66
C GLU A 186 4.82 -1.00 -14.77
N VAL A 187 4.69 -1.65 -15.93
CA VAL A 187 5.49 -1.39 -17.12
C VAL A 187 4.66 -1.47 -18.38
N LEU A 188 5.13 -0.81 -19.43
CA LEU A 188 4.56 -0.88 -20.76
C LEU A 188 5.38 -1.88 -21.57
N LEU A 189 4.71 -2.80 -22.25
CA LEU A 189 5.38 -3.64 -23.25
C LEU A 189 5.87 -2.74 -24.37
N ALA A 190 7.13 -2.89 -24.76
CA ALA A 190 7.61 -2.25 -25.97
C ALA A 190 6.88 -2.90 -27.15
N THR A 191 5.87 -2.23 -27.70
CA THR A 191 5.32 -2.59 -29.00
C THR A 191 6.45 -2.41 -30.01
N GLY A 192 6.86 -3.50 -30.66
CA GLY A 192 7.84 -3.43 -31.73
C GLY A 192 7.39 -2.42 -32.78
N THR A 193 8.26 -1.46 -33.07
CA THR A 193 8.28 -0.71 -34.32
C THR A 193 9.46 -1.22 -35.11
#